data_AF-A0A921LHZ3-F1
#
_entry.id   AF-A0A921LHZ3-F1
#
_cell.length_a   1.000
_cell.length_b   1.000
_cell.length_c   1.000
_cell.angle_alpha   90.00
_cell.angle_beta   90.00
_cell.angle_gamma   90.00
#
_symmetry.space_group_name_H-M   'P 1'
#
loop_
_entity.id
_entity.type
_entity.pdbx_description
1 polymer ?
#
loop_
_entity_poly.entity_id
_entity_poly.type
_entity_poly.pdbx_seq_one_letter_code
_entity_poly.pdbx_strand_id
1 'polypeptide(L)'
;AYSAEWTNDRLYFDEVLLSDIIKELERSYDVKITVADDTLNTIRFYGNFRKREQSIREIMNVLSSTDKMTYTMNGKNIVITLPK
;
A
#
# COMPACT_ATOMS: atom_id res chain seq x y z
N ALA A 1 8.17 -2.03 33.22
CA ALA A 1 7.39 -0.96 32.57
C ALA A 1 7.08 -1.42 31.16
N TYR A 2 5.81 -1.67 30.85
CA TYR A 2 5.39 -2.08 29.50
C TYR A 2 5.38 -0.84 28.62
N SER A 3 6.48 -0.58 27.92
CA SER A 3 6.53 0.43 26.87
C SER A 3 5.70 -0.06 25.68
N ALA A 4 4.40 0.23 25.72
CA ALA A 4 3.51 0.10 24.58
C ALA A 4 3.81 1.22 23.56
N GLU A 5 5.02 1.26 23.02
CA GLU A 5 5.42 2.18 21.94
C GLU A 5 5.31 1.55 20.54
N TRP A 6 4.68 0.39 20.38
CA TRP A 6 4.97 -0.49 19.23
C TRP A 6 3.80 -0.91 18.33
N THR A 7 2.56 -0.44 18.50
CA THR A 7 1.42 -1.02 17.74
C THR A 7 0.79 -0.20 16.61
N ASN A 8 1.17 1.06 16.33
CA ASN A 8 0.39 1.84 15.34
C ASN A 8 1.14 2.73 14.34
N ASP A 9 2.48 2.71 14.32
CA ASP A 9 3.24 3.62 13.45
C ASP A 9 3.87 2.97 12.21
N ARG A 10 3.71 1.65 12.08
CA ARG A 10 4.33 0.89 11.00
C ARG A 10 3.31 0.06 10.26
N LEU A 11 3.44 0.08 8.94
CA LEU A 11 2.78 -0.85 8.04
C LEU A 11 3.79 -1.94 7.72
N TYR A 12 3.56 -3.11 8.30
CA TYR A 12 4.39 -4.28 8.06
C TYR A 12 3.60 -5.30 7.24
N PHE A 13 4.18 -5.69 6.12
CA PHE A 13 3.63 -6.66 5.19
C PHE A 13 4.63 -7.80 5.04
N ASP A 14 4.20 -9.00 5.43
CA ASP A 14 4.90 -10.26 5.22
C ASP A 14 4.00 -11.17 4.40
N GLU A 15 4.32 -11.36 3.11
CA GLU A 15 3.48 -12.08 2.14
C GLU A 15 2.02 -11.62 2.03
N VAL A 16 1.75 -10.34 2.26
CA VAL A 16 0.37 -9.84 2.28
C VAL A 16 -0.12 -9.58 0.86
N LEU A 17 -1.38 -9.95 0.58
CA LEU A 17 -2.04 -9.67 -0.69
C LEU A 17 -2.18 -8.16 -0.91
N LEU A 18 -1.98 -7.72 -2.14
CA LEU A 18 -2.18 -6.34 -2.54
C LEU A 18 -3.56 -5.82 -2.14
N SER A 19 -4.60 -6.63 -2.27
CA SER A 19 -5.96 -6.31 -1.84
C SER A 19 -6.06 -5.90 -0.36
N ASP A 20 -5.32 -6.58 0.51
CA ASP A 20 -5.36 -6.31 1.95
C ASP A 20 -4.47 -5.14 2.32
N ILE A 21 -3.31 -5.01 1.64
CA ILE A 21 -2.46 -3.82 1.72
C ILE A 21 -3.26 -2.57 1.33
N ILE A 22 -4.03 -2.64 0.23
CA ILE A 22 -4.88 -1.55 -0.25
C ILE A 22 -5.87 -1.11 0.82
N LYS A 23 -6.63 -2.04 1.41
CA LYS A 23 -7.61 -1.72 2.47
C LYS A 23 -6.95 -1.02 3.64
N GLU A 24 -5.76 -1.48 4.02
CA GLU A 24 -5.01 -0.88 5.11
C GLU A 24 -4.53 0.53 4.76
N LEU A 25 -4.06 0.75 3.52
CA LEU A 25 -3.65 2.06 3.02
C LEU A 25 -4.83 3.03 2.90
N GLU A 26 -5.98 2.59 2.39
CA GLU A 26 -7.21 3.38 2.32
C GLU A 26 -7.62 3.89 3.70
N ARG A 27 -7.66 2.99 4.69
CA ARG A 27 -7.99 3.33 6.08
C ARG A 27 -6.94 4.22 6.72
N SER A 28 -5.66 3.97 6.43
CA SER A 28 -4.55 4.64 7.10
C SER A 28 -4.32 6.07 6.60
N TYR A 29 -4.56 6.32 5.31
CA TYR A 29 -4.27 7.60 4.65
C TYR A 29 -5.53 8.36 4.20
N ASP A 30 -6.74 7.84 4.48
CA ASP A 30 -8.01 8.44 4.06
C ASP A 30 -8.04 8.69 2.53
N VAL A 31 -7.69 7.65 1.79
CA VAL A 31 -7.67 7.61 0.31
C VAL A 31 -8.60 6.53 -0.20
N LYS A 32 -9.00 6.65 -1.46
CA LYS A 32 -9.75 5.63 -2.19
C LYS A 32 -8.84 5.00 -3.22
N ILE A 33 -8.65 3.68 -3.16
CA ILE A 33 -7.79 2.93 -4.07
C ILE A 33 -8.66 1.92 -4.82
N THR A 34 -8.60 1.94 -6.15
CA THR A 34 -9.33 1.02 -7.01
C THR A 34 -8.34 0.19 -7.82
N VAL A 35 -8.54 -1.12 -7.85
CA VAL A 35 -7.77 -2.04 -8.68
C VAL A 35 -8.54 -2.24 -9.98
N ALA A 36 -7.91 -1.96 -11.12
CA ALA A 36 -8.55 -2.08 -12.43
C ALA A 36 -8.57 -3.54 -12.94
N ASP A 37 -7.67 -4.39 -12.43
CA ASP A 37 -7.51 -5.78 -12.87
C ASP A 37 -7.41 -6.73 -11.67
N ASP A 38 -8.31 -7.70 -11.59
CA ASP A 38 -8.38 -8.67 -10.49
C ASP A 38 -7.14 -9.55 -10.37
N THR A 39 -6.33 -9.70 -11.41
CA THR A 39 -5.05 -10.45 -11.33
C THR A 39 -4.09 -9.82 -10.31
N LEU A 40 -4.14 -8.50 -10.14
CA LEU A 40 -3.32 -7.75 -9.20
C LEU A 40 -3.67 -8.10 -7.74
N ASN A 41 -4.92 -8.52 -7.48
CA ASN A 41 -5.39 -8.90 -6.14
C ASN A 41 -4.74 -10.17 -5.60
N THR A 42 -4.10 -10.97 -6.48
CA THR A 42 -3.37 -12.21 -6.13
C THR A 42 -1.91 -11.96 -5.79
N ILE A 43 -1.41 -10.74 -6.02
CA ILE A 43 0.01 -10.41 -5.87
C ILE A 43 0.33 -10.21 -4.39
N ARG A 44 1.40 -10.85 -3.94
CA ARG A 44 1.94 -10.69 -2.59
C ARG A 44 3.10 -9.71 -2.58
N PHE A 45 3.13 -8.89 -1.54
CA PHE A 45 4.19 -7.94 -1.29
C PHE A 45 4.78 -8.15 0.11
N TYR A 46 6.06 -7.80 0.20
CA TYR A 46 6.75 -7.62 1.47
C TYR A 46 7.13 -6.15 1.58
N GLY A 47 7.00 -5.59 2.78
CA GLY A 47 7.32 -4.19 2.98
C GLY A 47 7.26 -3.81 4.45
N ASN A 48 8.11 -2.88 4.84
CA ASN A 48 8.07 -2.26 6.14
C ASN A 48 8.09 -0.75 5.93
N PHE A 49 6.94 -0.12 6.14
CA PHE A 49 6.76 1.30 5.94
C PHE A 49 6.45 1.99 7.26
N ARG A 50 6.95 3.21 7.42
CA ARG A 50 6.67 4.05 8.58
C ARG A 50 5.56 5.02 8.22
N LYS A 51 4.38 4.82 8.79
CA LYS A 51 3.16 5.54 8.41
C LYS A 51 3.27 7.06 8.61
N ARG A 52 3.97 7.53 9.65
CA ARG A 52 4.16 8.97 9.92
C ARG A 52 5.23 9.64 9.07
N GLU A 53 6.21 8.87 8.62
CA GLU A 53 7.36 9.41 7.87
C GLU A 53 7.14 9.33 6.36
N GLN A 54 6.41 8.30 5.90
CA GLN A 54 6.20 8.02 4.49
C GLN A 54 4.78 8.37 4.06
N SER A 55 4.69 9.18 3.01
CA SER A 55 3.44 9.47 2.33
C SER A 55 2.92 8.27 1.56
N ILE A 56 1.60 8.20 1.35
CA ILE A 56 0.99 7.18 0.49
C ILE A 56 1.65 7.13 -0.90
N ARG A 57 2.07 8.27 -1.45
CA ARG A 57 2.76 8.34 -2.73
C ARG A 57 4.09 7.59 -2.72
N GLU A 58 4.88 7.74 -1.65
CA GLU A 58 6.15 7.02 -1.50
C GLU A 58 5.91 5.52 -1.40
N ILE A 59 4.90 5.09 -0.63
CA ILE A 59 4.54 3.67 -0.55
C ILE A 59 4.13 3.13 -1.93
N MET A 60 3.25 3.84 -2.64
CA MET A 60 2.80 3.43 -3.98
C MET A 60 3.95 3.42 -5.00
N ASN A 61 4.92 4.35 -4.90
CA ASN A 61 6.13 4.32 -5.71
C ASN A 61 6.96 3.06 -5.46
N VAL A 62 7.16 2.67 -4.20
CA VAL A 62 7.90 1.44 -3.86
C VAL A 62 7.14 0.21 -4.33
N LEU A 63 5.82 0.17 -4.20
CA LEU A 63 5.03 -0.94 -4.72
C LEU A 63 5.14 -1.02 -6.26
N SER A 64 5.11 0.13 -6.95
CA SER A 64 5.27 0.21 -8.40
C SER A 64 6.67 -0.14 -8.89
N SER A 65 7.72 0.06 -8.07
CA SER A 65 9.10 -0.27 -8.45
C SER A 65 9.40 -1.77 -8.46
N THR A 66 8.42 -2.61 -8.11
CA THR A 66 8.54 -4.07 -8.19
C THR A 66 8.23 -4.61 -9.58
N ASP A 67 7.84 -3.74 -10.53
CA ASP A 67 7.36 -4.10 -11.88
C ASP A 67 6.17 -5.07 -11.89
N LYS A 68 5.47 -5.23 -10.75
CA LYS A 68 4.28 -6.07 -10.61
C LYS A 68 2.97 -5.30 -10.81
N MET A 69 3.01 -3.99 -10.60
CA MET A 69 1.87 -3.10 -10.75
C MET A 69 2.34 -1.70 -11.14
N THR A 70 1.45 -0.90 -11.70
CA THR A 70 1.61 0.56 -11.75
C THR A 70 0.39 1.24 -11.16
N TYR A 71 0.48 2.54 -10.91
CA TYR A 71 -0.61 3.30 -10.32
C TYR A 71 -0.73 4.71 -10.91
N THR A 72 -1.93 5.25 -10.87
CA THR A 72 -2.23 6.64 -11.17
C THR A 72 -2.92 7.27 -9.97
N MET A 73 -2.42 8.43 -9.50
CA MET A 73 -2.98 9.14 -8.34
C MET A 73 -3.60 10.47 -8.79
N ASN A 74 -4.89 10.63 -8.53
CA ASN A 74 -5.69 11.84 -8.78
C ASN A 74 -6.26 12.35 -7.44
N GLY A 75 -5.48 13.19 -6.74
CA GLY A 75 -5.84 13.68 -5.42
C GLY A 75 -5.89 12.54 -4.40
N LYS A 76 -7.07 12.29 -3.81
CA LYS A 76 -7.31 11.17 -2.88
C LYS A 76 -7.73 9.86 -3.57
N ASN A 77 -7.90 9.86 -4.90
CA ASN A 77 -8.26 8.66 -5.65
C ASN A 77 -7.02 8.08 -6.30
N ILE A 78 -6.76 6.80 -6.09
CA ILE A 78 -5.65 6.06 -6.69
C ILE A 78 -6.22 4.89 -7.48
N VAL A 79 -5.71 4.69 -8.69
CA VAL A 79 -6.09 3.56 -9.55
C VAL A 79 -4.84 2.73 -9.80
N ILE A 80 -4.87 1.45 -9.42
CA ILE A 80 -3.82 0.49 -9.68
C ILE A 80 -4.16 -0.27 -10.97
N THR A 81 -3.18 -0.37 -11.88
CA THR A 81 -3.29 -1.06 -13.16
C THR A 81 -2.08 -1.97 -13.39
N LEU A 82 -2.16 -2.84 -14.39
CA LEU A 82 -1.00 -3.61 -14.84
C LEU A 82 0.09 -2.68 -15.39
N PRO A 83 1.38 -3.01 -15.17
CA PRO A 83 2.48 -2.30 -15.82
C PRO A 83 2.38 -2.50 -17.34
N LYS A 84 2.83 -1.50 -18.11
CA LYS A 84 2.85 -1.57 -19.58
C LYS A 84 3.99 -2.43 -20.10
#